data_AF-A0A0F9KER7-F1
#
_entry.id   AF-A0A0F9KER7-F1
#
_cell.length_a   1.000
_cell.length_b   1.000
_cell.length_c   1.000
_cell.angle_alpha   90.00
_cell.angle_beta   90.00
_cell.angle_gamma   90.00
#
_symmetry.space_group_name_H-M   'P 1'
#
loop_
_entity.id
_entity.type
_entity.pdbx_description
1 polymer ?
#
loop_
_entity_poly.entity_id
_entity_poly.type
_entity_poly.pdbx_seq_one_letter_code
_entity_poly.pdbx_strand_id
1 'polypeptide(L)'
;MTVTVIIRKNTYRDSVILMRLSNKVSELDGVLQAGVVMGTPTNKEFLKALNLLTEDARQASPNDLVIALDTKDEKTMAHALSEVDRLLTTRVSKDESKIIPKTLDSALRKMPDANLVIISVPGTYAKREALKALRKGLNVFIFSSNVSLEDELELKQLGLEKGLLVMGPDCGTAIINNIVLGFGNVVNQGNIGIVAAAGTGLQQVSTLIHNEGFGISQAIGTGGNDLSKTVGGIMMIEGIKRLEQDVETKVIVLISKPPNQEISERVLKIAR
;
A
#
# COMPACT_ATOMS: atom_id res chain seq x y z
N MET A 1 34.81 4.78 18.72
CA MET A 1 33.45 5.27 18.42
C MET A 1 33.62 6.35 17.38
N THR A 2 33.28 6.04 16.14
CA THR A 2 33.67 6.84 14.99
C THR A 2 32.47 6.94 14.06
N VAL A 3 31.71 8.02 14.19
CA VAL A 3 30.68 8.36 13.20
C VAL A 3 31.40 8.70 11.91
N THR A 4 31.15 7.93 10.86
CA THR A 4 31.71 8.18 9.52
C THR A 4 30.59 8.53 8.58
N VAL A 5 30.76 9.65 7.88
CA VAL A 5 29.83 10.11 6.85
C VAL A 5 30.54 10.10 5.50
N ILE A 6 29.92 9.44 4.54
CA ILE A 6 30.39 9.37 3.16
C ILE A 6 29.31 9.96 2.27
N ILE A 7 29.69 10.94 1.46
CA ILE A 7 28.79 11.62 0.53
C ILE A 7 29.16 11.23 -0.89
N ARG A 8 28.21 10.63 -1.60
CA ARG A 8 28.34 10.32 -3.03
C ARG A 8 27.54 11.34 -3.82
N LYS A 9 28.27 12.23 -4.50
CA LYS A 9 27.67 13.32 -5.26
C LYS A 9 26.80 12.80 -6.40
N ASN A 10 25.65 13.45 -6.62
CA ASN A 10 24.74 13.17 -7.74
C ASN A 10 24.35 11.69 -7.91
N THR A 11 24.30 10.94 -6.81
CA THR A 11 23.96 9.50 -6.81
C THR A 11 22.54 9.31 -6.31
N TYR A 12 21.56 9.79 -7.08
CA TYR A 12 20.15 9.69 -6.70
C TYR A 12 19.68 8.23 -6.61
N ARG A 13 18.94 7.90 -5.55
CA ARG A 13 18.29 6.60 -5.35
C ARG A 13 16.90 6.80 -4.73
N ASP A 14 16.00 5.87 -5.02
CA ASP A 14 14.64 5.87 -4.48
C ASP A 14 14.64 5.61 -2.95
N SER A 15 13.78 6.32 -2.22
CA SER A 15 13.70 6.25 -0.76
C SER A 15 13.40 4.85 -0.21
N VAL A 16 12.67 4.00 -0.94
CA VAL A 16 12.40 2.62 -0.51
C VAL A 16 13.66 1.77 -0.54
N ILE A 17 14.52 1.98 -1.53
CA ILE A 17 15.82 1.30 -1.63
C ILE A 17 16.70 1.73 -0.46
N LEU A 18 16.76 3.03 -0.19
CA LEU A 18 17.55 3.63 0.88
C LEU A 18 17.09 3.20 2.28
N MET A 19 15.79 3.09 2.51
CA MET A 19 15.23 2.58 3.76
C MET A 19 15.59 1.11 3.98
N ARG A 20 15.46 0.26 2.94
CA ARG A 20 15.87 -1.15 3.02
C ARG A 20 17.37 -1.30 3.28
N LEU A 21 18.18 -0.46 2.65
CA LEU A 21 19.63 -0.40 2.88
C LEU A 21 19.94 -0.04 4.32
N SER A 22 19.36 1.04 4.82
CA SER A 22 19.55 1.51 6.20
C SER A 22 19.21 0.41 7.21
N ASN A 23 18.06 -0.26 7.05
CA ASN A 23 17.63 -1.34 7.94
C ASN A 23 18.60 -2.52 7.91
N LYS A 24 18.98 -3.01 6.72
CA LYS A 24 19.92 -4.14 6.58
C LYS A 24 21.29 -3.86 7.19
N VAL A 25 21.78 -2.63 7.03
CA VAL A 25 23.09 -2.24 7.55
C VAL A 25 23.05 -2.08 9.06
N SER A 26 21.94 -1.54 9.61
CA SER A 26 21.71 -1.46 11.06
C SER A 26 21.64 -2.83 11.75
N GLU A 27 21.29 -3.90 11.01
CA GLU A 27 21.25 -5.28 11.54
C GLU A 27 22.62 -5.96 11.60
N LEU A 28 23.67 -5.36 11.02
CA LEU A 28 25.02 -5.95 11.04
C LEU A 28 25.64 -5.88 12.43
N ASP A 29 26.27 -6.98 12.87
CA ASP A 29 26.91 -7.04 14.18
C ASP A 29 27.99 -5.96 14.34
N GLY A 30 27.82 -5.11 15.36
CA GLY A 30 28.71 -4.00 15.67
C GLY A 30 28.39 -2.67 14.98
N VAL A 31 27.31 -2.59 14.19
CA VAL A 31 26.72 -1.32 13.77
C VAL A 31 25.79 -0.82 14.88
N LEU A 32 26.04 0.38 15.38
CA LEU A 32 25.25 1.00 16.45
C LEU A 32 24.09 1.82 15.89
N GLN A 33 24.37 2.56 14.82
CA GLN A 33 23.41 3.37 14.08
C GLN A 33 23.79 3.40 12.60
N ALA A 34 22.80 3.36 11.70
CA ALA A 34 23.02 3.57 10.27
C ALA A 34 21.92 4.43 9.65
N GLY A 35 22.33 5.34 8.77
CA GLY A 35 21.46 6.16 7.96
C GLY A 35 22.00 6.27 6.55
N VAL A 36 21.34 5.60 5.60
CA VAL A 36 21.64 5.67 4.17
C VAL A 36 20.50 6.43 3.51
N VAL A 37 20.69 7.70 3.18
CA VAL A 37 19.61 8.63 2.80
C VAL A 37 20.02 9.61 1.69
N MET A 38 19.05 10.25 1.04
CA MET A 38 19.33 11.41 0.19
C MET A 38 19.57 12.66 1.06
N GLY A 39 20.41 13.59 0.62
CA GLY A 39 20.72 14.86 1.31
C GLY A 39 19.59 15.90 1.34
N THR A 40 18.32 15.47 1.45
CA THR A 40 17.15 16.37 1.58
C THR A 40 17.06 16.97 2.99
N PRO A 41 16.40 18.12 3.19
CA PRO A 41 16.21 18.70 4.52
C PRO A 41 15.57 17.74 5.53
N THR A 42 14.52 17.00 5.12
CA THR A 42 13.84 16.02 5.97
C THR A 42 14.77 14.90 6.43
N ASN A 43 15.61 14.38 5.53
CA ASN A 43 16.54 13.32 5.85
C ASN A 43 17.70 13.80 6.73
N LYS A 44 18.08 15.09 6.65
CA LYS A 44 19.07 15.67 7.57
C LYS A 44 18.55 15.72 9.00
N GLU A 45 17.26 16.06 9.21
CA GLU A 45 16.64 15.98 10.54
C GLU A 45 16.57 14.54 11.04
N PHE A 46 16.31 13.56 10.15
CA PHE A 46 16.40 12.15 10.49
C PHE A 46 17.81 11.74 10.96
N LEU A 47 18.87 12.10 10.22
CA LEU A 47 20.25 11.82 10.64
C LEU A 47 20.60 12.50 11.96
N LYS A 48 20.07 13.71 12.20
CA LYS A 48 20.27 14.43 13.47
C LYS A 48 19.63 13.69 14.64
N ALA A 49 18.42 13.16 14.47
CA ALA A 49 17.73 12.36 15.50
C ALA A 49 18.51 11.08 15.86
N LEU A 50 19.28 10.52 14.91
CA LEU A 50 20.14 9.37 15.13
C LEU A 50 21.55 9.73 15.65
N ASN A 51 21.84 11.01 15.90
CA ASN A 51 23.19 11.52 16.21
C ASN A 51 24.24 11.21 15.13
N LEU A 52 23.81 11.11 13.87
CA LEU A 52 24.63 10.79 12.70
C LEU A 52 24.90 12.01 11.78
N LEU A 53 24.32 13.17 12.06
CA LEU A 53 24.46 14.36 11.22
C LEU A 53 25.78 15.09 11.50
N THR A 54 26.75 14.94 10.60
CA THR A 54 28.01 15.72 10.59
C THR A 54 27.87 17.00 9.77
N GLU A 55 28.83 17.93 9.90
CA GLU A 55 28.87 19.15 9.10
C GLU A 55 28.95 18.86 7.59
N ASP A 56 29.67 17.82 7.18
CA ASP A 56 29.70 17.38 5.79
C ASP A 56 28.31 16.98 5.30
N ALA A 57 27.57 16.19 6.09
CA ALA A 57 26.20 15.78 5.75
C ALA A 57 25.24 16.98 5.67
N ARG A 58 25.45 18.06 6.44
CA ARG A 58 24.65 19.29 6.32
C ARG A 58 24.80 19.96 4.95
N GLN A 59 25.97 19.85 4.34
CA GLN A 59 26.28 20.44 3.03
C GLN A 59 25.87 19.55 1.85
N ALA A 60 25.41 18.31 2.10
CA ALA A 60 24.91 17.44 1.05
C ALA A 60 23.68 18.07 0.34
N SER A 61 23.65 17.98 -0.99
CA SER A 61 22.51 18.41 -1.78
C SER A 61 21.39 17.35 -1.78
N PRO A 62 20.15 17.69 -2.15
CA PRO A 62 19.08 16.72 -2.32
C PRO A 62 19.39 15.57 -3.29
N ASN A 63 20.35 15.75 -4.21
CA ASN A 63 20.77 14.75 -5.18
C ASN A 63 21.97 13.89 -4.71
N ASP A 64 22.52 14.19 -3.53
CA ASP A 64 23.65 13.46 -2.98
C ASP A 64 23.17 12.31 -2.10
N LEU A 65 23.79 11.15 -2.24
CA LEU A 65 23.60 10.02 -1.34
C LEU A 65 24.51 10.20 -0.12
N VAL A 66 23.93 10.19 1.06
CA VAL A 66 24.61 10.29 2.36
C VAL A 66 24.57 8.93 3.03
N ILE A 67 25.74 8.37 3.31
CA ILE A 67 25.92 7.13 4.08
C ILE A 67 26.54 7.54 5.42
N ALA A 68 25.75 7.52 6.48
CA ALA A 68 26.20 7.85 7.82
C ALA A 68 26.13 6.60 8.71
N LEU A 69 27.27 6.21 9.30
CA LEU A 69 27.39 4.98 10.07
C LEU A 69 28.08 5.28 11.40
N ASP A 70 27.57 4.72 12.48
CA ASP A 70 28.26 4.60 13.76
C ASP A 70 28.50 3.12 14.06
N THR A 71 29.76 2.76 14.33
CA THR A 71 30.18 1.36 14.48
C THR A 71 31.18 1.20 15.62
N LYS A 72 31.27 -0.03 16.15
CA LYS A 72 32.15 -0.38 17.27
C LYS A 72 33.65 -0.22 16.94
N ASP A 73 34.05 -0.51 15.70
CA ASP A 73 35.44 -0.50 15.25
C ASP A 73 35.56 -0.27 13.73
N GLU A 74 36.77 0.07 13.27
CA GLU A 74 37.05 0.36 11.85
C GLU A 74 36.84 -0.84 10.93
N LYS A 75 37.02 -2.06 11.44
CA LYS A 75 36.79 -3.29 10.66
C LYS A 75 35.30 -3.44 10.34
N THR A 76 34.45 -3.15 11.32
CA THR A 76 32.99 -3.15 11.17
C THR A 76 32.54 -2.03 10.24
N MET A 77 33.14 -0.84 10.33
CA MET A 77 32.91 0.26 9.39
C MET A 77 33.20 -0.16 7.94
N ALA A 78 34.36 -0.74 7.68
CA ALA A 78 34.74 -1.19 6.35
C ALA A 78 33.80 -2.29 5.82
N HIS A 79 33.40 -3.22 6.67
CA HIS A 79 32.43 -4.26 6.33
C HIS A 79 31.05 -3.68 6.01
N ALA A 80 30.53 -2.79 6.85
CA ALA A 80 29.24 -2.12 6.65
C ALA A 80 29.22 -1.29 5.36
N LEU A 81 30.30 -0.55 5.07
CA LEU A 81 30.44 0.19 3.82
C LEU A 81 30.49 -0.74 2.61
N SER A 82 31.23 -1.85 2.69
CA SER A 82 31.28 -2.85 1.64
C SER A 82 29.91 -3.47 1.37
N GLU A 83 29.11 -3.70 2.41
CA GLU A 83 27.74 -4.20 2.28
C GLU A 83 26.80 -3.16 1.66
N VAL A 84 26.92 -1.88 2.05
CA VAL A 84 26.22 -0.77 1.37
C VAL A 84 26.56 -0.75 -0.12
N ASP A 85 27.84 -0.86 -0.48
CA ASP A 85 28.29 -0.92 -1.86
C ASP A 85 27.74 -2.12 -2.60
N ARG A 86 27.81 -3.29 -1.99
CA ARG A 86 27.27 -4.52 -2.56
C ARG A 86 25.77 -4.37 -2.80
N LEU A 87 25.01 -3.84 -1.87
CA LEU A 87 23.56 -3.68 -2.00
C LEU A 87 23.17 -2.56 -2.99
N LEU A 88 24.00 -1.52 -3.17
CA LEU A 88 23.80 -0.46 -4.17
C LEU A 88 24.14 -0.91 -5.60
N THR A 89 25.10 -1.83 -5.73
CA THR A 89 25.59 -2.37 -7.01
C THR A 89 24.90 -3.66 -7.42
N THR A 90 24.40 -4.43 -6.45
CA THR A 90 23.42 -5.48 -6.67
C THR A 90 22.23 -4.79 -7.31
N ARG A 91 22.20 -4.80 -8.65
CA ARG A 91 20.93 -4.81 -9.36
C ARG A 91 20.13 -5.83 -8.58
N VAL A 92 19.02 -5.42 -7.97
CA VAL A 92 17.97 -6.38 -7.63
C VAL A 92 17.92 -7.23 -8.87
N SER A 93 18.37 -8.47 -8.78
CA SER A 93 18.31 -9.40 -9.87
C SER A 93 16.83 -9.40 -10.16
N LYS A 94 16.41 -8.64 -11.19
CA LYS A 94 15.20 -8.93 -11.90
C LYS A 94 15.41 -10.41 -12.17
N ASP A 95 14.59 -11.26 -11.58
CA ASP A 95 14.46 -12.63 -12.03
C ASP A 95 14.51 -12.55 -13.57
N GLU A 96 15.64 -12.93 -14.17
CA GLU A 96 15.85 -12.81 -15.62
C GLU A 96 14.93 -13.78 -16.37
N SER A 97 14.03 -14.48 -15.67
CA SER A 97 13.14 -15.51 -16.18
C SER A 97 11.64 -15.15 -16.16
N LYS A 98 11.20 -14.03 -15.57
CA LYS A 98 9.78 -13.64 -15.64
C LYS A 98 9.57 -12.48 -16.60
N ILE A 99 9.28 -12.80 -17.86
CA ILE A 99 8.72 -11.84 -18.84
C ILE A 99 7.50 -11.17 -18.17
N ILE A 100 7.66 -9.93 -17.72
CA ILE A 100 6.57 -9.15 -17.13
C ILE A 100 5.63 -8.77 -18.28
N PRO A 101 4.35 -9.19 -18.23
CA PRO A 101 3.36 -8.81 -19.23
C PRO A 101 3.25 -7.28 -19.32
N LYS A 102 3.31 -6.74 -20.54
CA LYS A 102 3.12 -5.30 -20.78
C LYS A 102 1.66 -4.88 -20.96
N THR A 103 0.77 -5.86 -21.11
CA THR A 103 -0.66 -5.64 -21.32
C THR A 103 -1.48 -6.58 -20.45
N LEU A 104 -2.70 -6.16 -20.10
CA LEU A 104 -3.65 -7.00 -19.38
C LEU A 104 -3.92 -8.31 -20.12
N ASP A 105 -4.08 -8.29 -21.44
CA ASP A 105 -4.29 -9.50 -22.24
C ASP A 105 -3.13 -10.48 -22.14
N SER A 106 -1.90 -9.97 -22.17
CA SER A 106 -0.72 -10.83 -21.99
C SER A 106 -0.61 -11.36 -20.56
N ALA A 107 -1.12 -10.63 -19.56
CA ALA A 107 -1.15 -11.09 -18.19
C ALA A 107 -2.19 -12.21 -18.01
N LEU A 108 -3.40 -12.03 -18.55
CA LEU A 108 -4.47 -13.03 -18.48
C LEU A 108 -4.15 -14.30 -19.24
N ARG A 109 -3.39 -14.22 -20.35
CA ARG A 109 -2.87 -15.44 -21.00
C ARG A 109 -1.94 -16.27 -20.11
N LYS A 110 -1.21 -15.61 -19.20
CA LYS A 110 -0.32 -16.29 -18.25
C LYS A 110 -1.04 -16.72 -16.97
N MET A 111 -2.10 -16.02 -16.60
CA MET A 111 -2.91 -16.28 -15.42
C MET A 111 -4.39 -16.26 -15.82
N PRO A 112 -4.87 -17.32 -16.50
CA PRO A 112 -6.24 -17.35 -17.03
C PRO A 112 -7.29 -17.31 -15.93
N ASP A 113 -6.95 -17.80 -14.74
CA ASP A 113 -7.86 -17.89 -13.60
C ASP A 113 -7.83 -16.63 -12.71
N ALA A 114 -7.11 -15.57 -13.14
CA ALA A 114 -7.12 -14.30 -12.42
C ALA A 114 -8.54 -13.72 -12.40
N ASN A 115 -8.99 -13.27 -11.23
CA ASN A 115 -10.33 -12.73 -11.01
C ASN A 115 -10.34 -11.29 -10.46
N LEU A 116 -9.16 -10.71 -10.23
CA LEU A 116 -8.96 -9.40 -9.62
C LEU A 116 -7.79 -8.67 -10.29
N VAL A 117 -7.95 -7.37 -10.53
CA VAL A 117 -6.89 -6.47 -11.00
C VAL A 117 -6.67 -5.35 -9.99
N ILE A 118 -5.41 -5.17 -9.57
CA ILE A 118 -4.97 -4.02 -8.75
C ILE A 118 -4.51 -2.90 -9.68
N ILE A 119 -5.08 -1.71 -9.52
CA ILE A 119 -4.82 -0.53 -10.35
C ILE A 119 -4.24 0.57 -9.48
N SER A 120 -2.97 0.89 -9.73
CA SER A 120 -2.18 1.90 -9.02
C SER A 120 -1.43 2.83 -9.97
N VAL A 121 -2.04 3.12 -11.13
CA VAL A 121 -1.53 4.08 -12.14
C VAL A 121 -1.92 5.52 -11.76
N PRO A 122 -1.39 6.57 -12.42
CA PRO A 122 -1.91 7.92 -12.20
C PRO A 122 -3.43 8.01 -12.46
N GLY A 123 -4.15 8.79 -11.65
CA GLY A 123 -5.62 8.87 -11.66
C GLY A 123 -6.24 9.10 -13.04
N THR A 124 -5.60 9.96 -13.84
CA THR A 124 -6.00 10.27 -15.22
C THR A 124 -6.08 9.05 -16.14
N TYR A 125 -5.40 7.94 -15.80
CA TYR A 125 -5.43 6.68 -16.56
C TYR A 125 -6.21 5.56 -15.86
N ALA A 126 -6.58 5.73 -14.59
CA ALA A 126 -7.16 4.66 -13.78
C ALA A 126 -8.50 4.17 -14.34
N LYS A 127 -9.40 5.08 -14.74
CA LYS A 127 -10.68 4.72 -15.38
C LYS A 127 -10.47 3.83 -16.61
N ARG A 128 -9.53 4.20 -17.48
CA ARG A 128 -9.26 3.45 -18.71
C ARG A 128 -8.85 2.01 -18.41
N GLU A 129 -7.96 1.81 -17.44
CA GLU A 129 -7.52 0.47 -17.07
C GLU A 129 -8.61 -0.32 -16.31
N ALA A 130 -9.39 0.34 -15.46
CA ALA A 130 -10.52 -0.28 -14.75
C ALA A 130 -11.61 -0.75 -15.72
N LEU A 131 -12.00 0.07 -16.70
CA LEU A 131 -12.97 -0.32 -17.73
C LEU A 131 -12.50 -1.54 -18.53
N LYS A 132 -11.20 -1.65 -18.86
CA LYS A 132 -10.67 -2.84 -19.55
C LYS A 132 -10.80 -4.10 -18.69
N ALA A 133 -10.48 -4.00 -17.40
CA ALA A 133 -10.58 -5.12 -16.48
C ALA A 133 -12.04 -5.55 -16.26
N LEU A 134 -12.94 -4.60 -15.98
CA LEU A 134 -14.36 -4.86 -15.78
C LEU A 134 -15.02 -5.47 -17.03
N ARG A 135 -14.70 -4.98 -18.22
CA ARG A 135 -15.20 -5.56 -19.48
C ARG A 135 -14.73 -7.00 -19.71
N LYS A 136 -13.63 -7.42 -19.07
CA LYS A 136 -13.13 -8.79 -19.08
C LYS A 136 -13.63 -9.66 -17.93
N GLY A 137 -14.58 -9.16 -17.12
CA GLY A 137 -15.17 -9.94 -16.04
C GLY A 137 -14.32 -9.98 -14.76
N LEU A 138 -13.39 -9.03 -14.59
CA LEU A 138 -12.47 -9.01 -13.45
C LEU A 138 -12.94 -7.99 -12.41
N ASN A 139 -12.91 -8.38 -11.14
CA ASN A 139 -13.02 -7.43 -10.03
C ASN A 139 -11.85 -6.45 -10.10
N VAL A 140 -12.04 -5.24 -9.57
CA VAL A 140 -10.99 -4.23 -9.55
C VAL A 140 -10.78 -3.67 -8.16
N PHE A 141 -9.51 -3.51 -7.80
CA PHE A 141 -9.05 -2.73 -6.66
C PHE A 141 -8.31 -1.50 -7.20
N ILE A 142 -8.91 -0.33 -7.03
CA ILE A 142 -8.43 0.94 -7.57
C ILE A 142 -7.80 1.73 -6.42
N PHE A 143 -6.49 1.52 -6.25
CA PHE A 143 -5.68 2.28 -5.32
C PHE A 143 -5.49 3.73 -5.76
N SER A 144 -5.46 3.96 -7.07
CA SER A 144 -5.31 5.29 -7.67
C SER A 144 -6.32 6.30 -7.12
N SER A 145 -5.81 7.46 -6.69
CA SER A 145 -6.59 8.65 -6.37
C SER A 145 -6.71 9.57 -7.60
N ASN A 146 -7.38 10.73 -7.47
CA ASN A 146 -7.58 11.72 -8.53
C ASN A 146 -8.37 11.18 -9.74
N VAL A 147 -9.43 10.42 -9.46
CA VAL A 147 -10.47 10.03 -10.42
C VAL A 147 -11.73 10.85 -10.09
N SER A 148 -12.46 11.35 -11.09
CA SER A 148 -13.65 12.15 -10.82
C SER A 148 -14.80 11.31 -10.22
N LEU A 149 -15.76 11.97 -9.55
CA LEU A 149 -16.91 11.27 -8.98
C LEU A 149 -17.80 10.64 -10.04
N GLU A 150 -17.90 11.27 -11.21
CA GLU A 150 -18.66 10.77 -12.37
C GLU A 150 -18.01 9.51 -12.93
N ASP A 151 -16.68 9.51 -13.02
CA ASP A 151 -15.90 8.35 -13.46
C ASP A 151 -16.01 7.20 -12.45
N GLU A 152 -15.94 7.48 -11.16
CA GLU A 152 -16.18 6.50 -10.09
C GLU A 152 -17.58 5.90 -10.18
N LEU A 153 -18.60 6.74 -10.36
CA LEU A 153 -19.99 6.32 -10.49
C LEU A 153 -20.16 5.37 -11.70
N GLU A 154 -19.65 5.76 -12.87
CA GLU A 154 -19.69 4.92 -14.09
C GLU A 154 -19.02 3.56 -13.85
N LEU A 155 -17.85 3.55 -13.24
CA LEU A 155 -17.11 2.31 -12.95
C LEU A 155 -17.90 1.40 -12.01
N LYS A 156 -18.46 1.96 -10.93
CA LYS A 156 -19.24 1.19 -9.93
C LYS A 156 -20.55 0.68 -10.49
N GLN A 157 -21.23 1.44 -11.35
CA GLN A 157 -22.42 1.00 -12.06
C GLN A 157 -22.10 -0.17 -12.99
N LEU A 158 -21.06 -0.06 -13.83
CA LEU A 158 -20.64 -1.14 -14.71
C LEU A 158 -20.23 -2.40 -13.92
N GLY A 159 -19.52 -2.22 -12.81
CA GLY A 159 -19.17 -3.31 -11.92
C GLY A 159 -20.41 -4.03 -11.38
N LEU A 160 -21.36 -3.27 -10.84
CA LEU A 160 -22.62 -3.79 -10.32
C LEU A 160 -23.42 -4.55 -11.39
N GLU A 161 -23.57 -3.99 -12.59
CA GLU A 161 -24.24 -4.64 -13.73
C GLU A 161 -23.63 -5.99 -14.10
N LYS A 162 -22.31 -6.12 -13.89
CA LYS A 162 -21.55 -7.34 -14.18
C LYS A 162 -21.40 -8.27 -12.98
N GLY A 163 -21.94 -7.92 -11.81
CA GLY A 163 -21.75 -8.68 -10.58
C GLY A 163 -20.29 -8.67 -10.08
N LEU A 164 -19.55 -7.59 -10.32
CA LEU A 164 -18.14 -7.41 -9.95
C LEU A 164 -17.97 -6.37 -8.85
N LEU A 165 -16.97 -6.57 -8.00
CA LEU A 165 -16.52 -5.59 -7.02
C LEU A 165 -15.64 -4.52 -7.68
N VAL A 166 -15.91 -3.26 -7.32
CA VAL A 166 -15.11 -2.09 -7.69
C VAL A 166 -14.66 -1.40 -6.41
N MET A 167 -13.57 -1.90 -5.84
CA MET A 167 -12.99 -1.38 -4.60
C MET A 167 -12.19 -0.12 -4.90
N GLY A 168 -12.80 1.05 -4.73
CA GLY A 168 -12.19 2.35 -5.06
C GLY A 168 -12.97 3.10 -6.15
N PRO A 169 -12.44 4.21 -6.69
CA PRO A 169 -11.08 4.76 -6.54
C PRO A 169 -10.69 5.21 -5.13
N ASP A 170 -9.42 5.53 -4.94
CA ASP A 170 -8.84 5.92 -3.65
C ASP A 170 -9.10 4.87 -2.55
N CYS A 171 -9.07 3.58 -2.92
CA CYS A 171 -9.16 2.49 -1.96
C CYS A 171 -7.77 2.12 -1.46
N GLY A 172 -7.47 2.52 -0.22
CA GLY A 172 -6.17 2.25 0.38
C GLY A 172 -5.98 0.81 0.84
N THR A 173 -7.05 0.12 1.23
CA THR A 173 -6.98 -1.17 1.94
C THR A 173 -8.17 -2.06 1.62
N ALA A 174 -7.90 -3.34 1.37
CA ALA A 174 -8.87 -4.42 1.47
C ALA A 174 -8.15 -5.71 1.91
N ILE A 175 -8.88 -6.67 2.46
CA ILE A 175 -8.38 -8.00 2.83
C ILE A 175 -9.38 -9.01 2.27
N ILE A 176 -9.02 -9.71 1.19
CA ILE A 176 -9.91 -10.66 0.51
C ILE A 176 -9.27 -12.05 0.57
N ASN A 177 -9.95 -13.04 1.13
CA ASN A 177 -9.43 -14.39 1.36
C ASN A 177 -8.08 -14.39 2.09
N ASN A 178 -7.97 -13.57 3.15
CA ASN A 178 -6.73 -13.32 3.90
C ASN A 178 -5.57 -12.71 3.08
N ILE A 179 -5.84 -12.21 1.87
CA ILE A 179 -4.86 -11.50 1.04
C ILE A 179 -5.06 -10.01 1.21
N VAL A 180 -4.02 -9.33 1.67
CA VAL A 180 -3.99 -7.87 1.81
C VAL A 180 -3.82 -7.21 0.43
N LEU A 181 -4.70 -6.27 0.12
CA LEU A 181 -4.67 -5.43 -1.07
C LEU A 181 -4.40 -3.97 -0.66
N GLY A 182 -3.40 -3.35 -1.29
CA GLY A 182 -2.97 -2.00 -0.93
C GLY A 182 -2.14 -1.97 0.34
N PHE A 183 -2.42 -1.02 1.23
CA PHE A 183 -1.80 -0.93 2.55
C PHE A 183 -2.62 -1.72 3.56
N GLY A 184 -2.00 -2.66 4.28
CA GLY A 184 -2.71 -3.42 5.30
C GLY A 184 -1.78 -4.26 6.15
N ASN A 185 -2.39 -5.04 7.02
CA ASN A 185 -1.73 -5.85 8.02
C ASN A 185 -2.17 -7.30 7.82
N VAL A 186 -1.27 -8.25 8.03
CA VAL A 186 -1.65 -9.66 8.15
C VAL A 186 -2.39 -9.81 9.47
N VAL A 187 -3.63 -10.28 9.41
CA VAL A 187 -4.51 -10.49 10.56
C VAL A 187 -4.96 -11.95 10.61
N ASN A 188 -5.62 -12.35 11.70
CA ASN A 188 -6.13 -13.72 11.80
C ASN A 188 -7.32 -13.88 10.86
N GLN A 189 -7.44 -15.06 10.25
CA GLN A 189 -8.70 -15.45 9.61
C GLN A 189 -9.75 -15.69 10.70
N GLY A 190 -10.99 -15.26 10.46
CA GLY A 190 -12.10 -15.47 11.38
C GLY A 190 -13.45 -15.20 10.73
N ASN A 191 -14.41 -14.73 11.53
CA ASN A 191 -15.82 -14.65 11.15
C ASN A 191 -16.38 -13.21 11.15
N ILE A 192 -15.52 -12.21 11.23
CA ILE A 192 -15.93 -10.80 11.21
C ILE A 192 -15.66 -10.22 9.81
N GLY A 193 -16.74 -9.82 9.13
CA GLY A 193 -16.68 -9.11 7.86
C GLY A 193 -16.59 -7.60 8.10
N ILE A 194 -15.80 -6.89 7.29
CA ILE A 194 -15.69 -5.43 7.34
C ILE A 194 -16.05 -4.84 5.98
N VAL A 195 -16.84 -3.76 5.95
CA VAL A 195 -16.99 -2.91 4.76
C VAL A 195 -16.63 -1.48 5.14
N ALA A 196 -15.70 -0.87 4.41
CA ALA A 196 -15.14 0.40 4.81
C ALA A 196 -14.94 1.41 3.66
N ALA A 197 -15.46 2.62 3.85
CA ALA A 197 -15.12 3.80 3.05
C ALA A 197 -13.96 4.61 3.68
N ALA A 198 -13.03 3.92 4.35
CA ALA A 198 -11.87 4.51 5.01
C ALA A 198 -10.73 3.47 5.14
N GLY A 199 -9.62 3.66 4.42
CA GLY A 199 -8.50 2.70 4.40
C GLY A 199 -7.84 2.51 5.78
N THR A 200 -7.35 3.58 6.39
CA THR A 200 -6.73 3.51 7.73
C THR A 200 -7.73 3.09 8.82
N GLY A 201 -9.01 3.42 8.65
CA GLY A 201 -10.08 2.93 9.53
C GLY A 201 -10.22 1.40 9.48
N LEU A 202 -10.21 0.83 8.27
CA LEU A 202 -10.21 -0.62 8.06
C LEU A 202 -8.96 -1.27 8.69
N GLN A 203 -7.77 -0.70 8.47
CA GLN A 203 -6.53 -1.21 9.07
C GLN A 203 -6.58 -1.21 10.61
N GLN A 204 -7.04 -0.10 11.20
CA GLN A 204 -7.12 0.03 12.65
C GLN A 204 -8.08 -0.99 13.25
N VAL A 205 -9.29 -1.09 12.71
CA VAL A 205 -10.32 -2.00 13.24
C VAL A 205 -9.91 -3.46 13.04
N SER A 206 -9.39 -3.84 11.88
CA SER A 206 -8.92 -5.21 11.65
C SER A 206 -7.76 -5.60 12.58
N THR A 207 -6.85 -4.66 12.87
CA THR A 207 -5.75 -4.90 13.82
C THR A 207 -6.25 -5.02 15.26
N LEU A 208 -7.23 -4.20 15.67
CA LEU A 208 -7.84 -4.33 17.00
C LEU A 208 -8.55 -5.68 17.15
N ILE A 209 -9.32 -6.10 16.15
CA ILE A 209 -9.98 -7.41 16.14
C ILE A 209 -8.96 -8.54 16.30
N HIS A 210 -7.84 -8.48 15.57
CA HIS A 210 -6.75 -9.45 15.70
C HIS A 210 -6.15 -9.47 17.12
N ASN A 211 -5.86 -8.30 17.68
CA ASN A 211 -5.25 -8.18 19.02
C ASN A 211 -6.16 -8.70 20.14
N GLU A 212 -7.49 -8.62 19.95
CA GLU A 212 -8.47 -9.20 20.85
C GLU A 212 -8.66 -10.72 20.64
N GLY A 213 -7.84 -11.35 19.79
CA GLY A 213 -7.87 -12.80 19.54
C GLY A 213 -8.91 -13.26 18.52
N PHE A 214 -9.63 -12.34 17.89
CA PHE A 214 -10.58 -12.64 16.82
C PHE A 214 -9.92 -12.55 15.44
N GLY A 215 -10.71 -12.76 14.38
CA GLY A 215 -10.23 -12.74 13.01
C GLY A 215 -11.25 -12.22 12.01
N ILE A 216 -10.73 -11.88 10.82
CA ILE A 216 -11.49 -11.30 9.72
C ILE A 216 -11.87 -12.41 8.74
N SER A 217 -13.13 -12.43 8.30
CA SER A 217 -13.54 -13.26 7.16
C SER A 217 -13.07 -12.59 5.87
N GLN A 218 -13.53 -11.35 5.65
CA GLN A 218 -13.20 -10.47 4.54
C GLN A 218 -13.27 -9.01 4.99
N ALA A 219 -12.46 -8.12 4.40
CA ALA A 219 -12.54 -6.68 4.61
C ALA A 219 -12.55 -5.95 3.26
N ILE A 220 -13.70 -5.39 2.89
CA ILE A 220 -13.95 -4.76 1.59
C ILE A 220 -13.78 -3.24 1.72
N GLY A 221 -12.74 -2.69 1.13
CA GLY A 221 -12.56 -1.25 1.00
C GLY A 221 -13.33 -0.70 -0.20
N THR A 222 -14.18 0.31 -0.01
CA THR A 222 -15.10 0.81 -1.05
C THR A 222 -14.59 2.05 -1.81
N GLY A 223 -13.54 2.70 -1.29
CA GLY A 223 -13.06 4.01 -1.75
C GLY A 223 -13.66 5.16 -0.93
N GLY A 224 -12.87 6.22 -0.74
CA GLY A 224 -13.22 7.32 0.18
C GLY A 224 -14.48 8.10 -0.18
N ASN A 225 -14.89 8.08 -1.45
CA ASN A 225 -16.05 8.84 -1.95
C ASN A 225 -17.32 8.00 -2.09
N ASP A 226 -17.28 6.70 -1.75
CA ASP A 226 -18.40 5.79 -2.02
C ASP A 226 -19.71 6.27 -1.40
N LEU A 227 -19.65 6.79 -0.16
CA LEU A 227 -20.81 7.31 0.57
C LEU A 227 -21.15 8.79 0.26
N SER A 228 -20.56 9.35 -0.80
CA SER A 228 -20.98 10.66 -1.32
C SER A 228 -22.37 10.57 -1.94
N LYS A 229 -23.05 11.72 -2.06
CA LYS A 229 -24.35 11.80 -2.72
C LYS A 229 -24.29 11.35 -4.19
N THR A 230 -23.21 11.69 -4.89
CA THR A 230 -23.02 11.36 -6.31
C THR A 230 -22.83 9.86 -6.53
N VAL A 231 -21.99 9.21 -5.72
CA VAL A 231 -21.68 7.78 -5.89
C VAL A 231 -22.77 6.90 -5.30
N GLY A 232 -23.38 7.31 -4.19
CA GLY A 232 -24.61 6.70 -3.68
C GLY A 232 -24.43 5.41 -2.88
N GLY A 233 -23.22 5.14 -2.37
CA GLY A 233 -22.92 4.00 -1.50
C GLY A 233 -23.00 2.64 -2.19
N ILE A 234 -22.81 2.61 -3.52
CA ILE A 234 -22.99 1.39 -4.31
C ILE A 234 -22.14 0.25 -3.76
N MET A 235 -20.87 0.49 -3.47
CA MET A 235 -19.95 -0.59 -3.06
C MET A 235 -20.05 -0.91 -1.59
N MET A 236 -20.45 0.04 -0.73
CA MET A 236 -20.83 -0.25 0.64
C MET A 236 -22.01 -1.23 0.69
N ILE A 237 -23.07 -0.94 -0.08
CA ILE A 237 -24.26 -1.78 -0.14
C ILE A 237 -23.94 -3.15 -0.72
N GLU A 238 -23.19 -3.20 -1.81
CA GLU A 238 -22.78 -4.48 -2.42
C GLU A 238 -21.85 -5.28 -1.51
N GLY A 239 -20.94 -4.61 -0.81
CA GLY A 239 -20.06 -5.24 0.18
C GLY A 239 -20.85 -5.90 1.30
N ILE A 240 -21.87 -5.22 1.84
CA ILE A 240 -22.75 -5.78 2.88
C ILE A 240 -23.42 -7.06 2.36
N LYS A 241 -24.07 -7.00 1.20
CA LYS A 241 -24.77 -8.16 0.61
C LYS A 241 -23.86 -9.36 0.38
N ARG A 242 -22.62 -9.12 -0.06
CA ARG A 242 -21.65 -10.21 -0.27
C ARG A 242 -21.21 -10.85 1.03
N LEU A 243 -21.03 -10.05 2.08
CA LEU A 243 -20.70 -10.56 3.40
C LEU A 243 -21.87 -11.31 4.04
N GLU A 244 -23.12 -10.89 3.78
CA GLU A 244 -24.30 -11.66 4.22
C GLU A 244 -24.39 -13.03 3.54
N GLN A 245 -23.89 -13.15 2.31
CA GLN A 245 -23.84 -14.40 1.56
C GLN A 245 -22.61 -15.25 1.88
N ASP A 246 -21.61 -14.67 2.54
CA ASP A 246 -20.41 -15.38 2.96
C ASP A 246 -20.69 -16.19 4.22
N VAL A 247 -20.69 -17.52 4.09
CA VAL A 247 -21.00 -18.45 5.18
C VAL A 247 -20.06 -18.30 6.38
N GLU A 248 -18.83 -17.82 6.16
CA GLU A 248 -17.86 -17.59 7.23
C GLU A 248 -18.16 -16.30 8.01
N THR A 249 -18.83 -15.33 7.41
CA THR A 249 -19.14 -14.06 8.04
C THR A 249 -20.35 -14.18 8.97
N LYS A 250 -20.14 -13.88 10.27
CA LYS A 250 -21.18 -13.91 11.32
C LYS A 250 -21.50 -12.52 11.89
N VAL A 251 -20.56 -11.59 11.77
CA VAL A 251 -20.70 -10.20 12.22
C VAL A 251 -20.17 -9.29 11.12
N ILE A 252 -20.92 -8.24 10.78
CA ILE A 252 -20.50 -7.23 9.80
C ILE A 252 -20.22 -5.91 10.53
N VAL A 253 -19.04 -5.34 10.28
CA VAL A 253 -18.64 -4.03 10.78
C VAL A 253 -18.61 -3.02 9.63
N LEU A 254 -19.31 -1.90 9.79
CA LEU A 254 -19.32 -0.81 8.82
C LEU A 254 -18.46 0.35 9.30
N ILE A 255 -17.58 0.85 8.44
CA ILE A 255 -16.65 1.93 8.79
C ILE A 255 -16.70 3.01 7.72
N SER A 256 -16.90 4.27 8.13
CA SER A 256 -16.75 5.40 7.21
C SER A 256 -16.42 6.68 7.96
N LYS A 257 -15.96 7.68 7.20
CA LYS A 257 -16.10 9.09 7.61
C LYS A 257 -17.60 9.44 7.69
N PRO A 258 -17.99 10.54 8.35
CA PRO A 258 -19.37 11.01 8.34
C PRO A 258 -19.91 11.08 6.90
N PRO A 259 -20.89 10.22 6.55
CA PRO A 259 -21.39 10.12 5.18
C PRO A 259 -22.43 11.20 4.89
N ASN A 260 -22.87 11.27 3.63
CA ASN A 260 -24.12 11.98 3.36
C ASN A 260 -25.29 11.30 4.09
N GLN A 261 -26.15 12.09 4.75
CA GLN A 261 -27.23 11.57 5.59
C GLN A 261 -28.18 10.64 4.84
N GLU A 262 -28.63 11.03 3.65
CA GLU A 262 -29.56 10.24 2.82
C GLU A 262 -28.96 8.87 2.46
N ILE A 263 -27.68 8.86 2.09
CA ILE A 263 -26.95 7.64 1.74
C ILE A 263 -26.74 6.76 2.98
N SER A 264 -26.43 7.36 4.12
CA SER A 264 -26.29 6.65 5.40
C SER A 264 -27.58 5.93 5.78
N GLU A 265 -28.72 6.60 5.68
CA GLU A 265 -30.03 6.03 6.00
C GLU A 265 -30.36 4.85 5.08
N ARG A 266 -30.04 4.96 3.79
CA ARG A 266 -30.20 3.87 2.83
C ARG A 266 -29.32 2.66 3.16
N VAL A 267 -28.05 2.88 3.48
CA VAL A 267 -27.11 1.81 3.88
C VAL A 267 -27.60 1.12 5.15
N LEU A 268 -27.99 1.89 6.17
CA LEU A 268 -28.45 1.34 7.45
C LEU A 268 -29.77 0.56 7.34
N LYS A 269 -30.63 0.88 6.37
CA LYS A 269 -31.83 0.07 6.08
C LYS A 269 -31.51 -1.29 5.49
N ILE A 270 -30.36 -1.44 4.85
CA ILE A 270 -29.91 -2.71 4.26
C ILE A 270 -29.16 -3.54 5.29
N ALA A 271 -28.42 -2.89 6.19
CA ALA A 271 -27.65 -3.57 7.24
C ALA A 271 -28.48 -4.02 8.46
N ARG A 272 -29.79 -3.75 8.48
CA ARG A 272 -30.72 -4.09 9.58
C ARG A 272 -31.71 -5.14 9.12
#